data_AF-A0A0A9WD41-F1
#
_entry.id   AF-A0A0A9WD41-F1
#
_cell.length_a   1.000
_cell.length_b   1.000
_cell.length_c   1.000
_cell.angle_alpha   90.00
_cell.angle_beta   90.00
_cell.angle_gamma   90.00
#
_symmetry.space_group_name_H-M   'P 1'
#
loop_
_entity.id
_entity.type
_entity.pdbx_description
1 polymer ?
#
loop_
_entity_poly.entity_id
_entity_poly.type
_entity_poly.pdbx_seq_one_letter_code
_entity_poly.pdbx_strand_id
1 'polypeptide(L)'
;RPETVSVLVKHSADVNACSDLGTPLDLSFPNDEPVTFVEHRATIVSTLLDAGAKVNAIDNSGKTILHRVVEQNCPGLVAVALKYANINALSFDVPQKCLQTPLQIAVQRGYEEISDLL
;
A
#
# COMPACT_ATOMS: atom_id res chain seq x y z
N ARG A 1 -12.71 -8.89 -0.76
CA ARG A 1 -13.65 -8.03 -1.52
C ARG A 1 -13.94 -6.79 -0.67
N PRO A 2 -14.24 -5.62 -1.26
CA PRO A 2 -14.54 -4.40 -0.50
C PRO A 2 -15.64 -4.62 0.54
N GLU A 3 -16.72 -5.30 0.16
CA GLU A 3 -17.89 -5.53 1.02
C GLU A 3 -17.53 -6.36 2.25
N THR A 4 -16.71 -7.41 2.06
CA THR A 4 -16.24 -8.25 3.17
C THR A 4 -15.37 -7.46 4.15
N VAL A 5 -14.54 -6.55 3.65
CA VAL A 5 -13.68 -5.70 4.50
C VAL A 5 -14.54 -4.73 5.30
N SER A 6 -15.49 -4.04 4.63
CA SER A 6 -16.39 -3.09 5.30
C SER A 6 -17.24 -3.75 6.39
N VAL A 7 -17.73 -4.98 6.16
CA VAL A 7 -18.47 -5.73 7.19
C VAL A 7 -17.58 -6.06 8.38
N LEU A 8 -16.35 -6.54 8.16
CA LEU A 8 -15.43 -6.89 9.25
C LEU A 8 -15.01 -5.66 10.07
N VAL A 9 -14.67 -4.56 9.41
CA VAL A 9 -14.35 -3.28 10.06
C VAL A 9 -15.52 -2.79 10.92
N LYS A 10 -16.75 -2.87 10.41
CA LYS A 10 -17.97 -2.50 11.17
C LYS A 10 -18.17 -3.36 12.43
N HIS A 11 -17.70 -4.60 12.42
CA HIS A 11 -17.75 -5.50 13.59
C HIS A 11 -16.53 -5.35 14.51
N SER A 12 -15.78 -4.24 14.42
CA SER A 12 -14.60 -3.96 15.25
C SER A 12 -13.48 -5.00 15.11
N ALA A 13 -13.34 -5.61 13.93
CA ALA A 13 -12.18 -6.43 13.62
C ALA A 13 -10.90 -5.60 13.73
N ASP A 14 -9.81 -6.19 14.23
CA ASP A 14 -8.52 -5.52 14.33
C ASP A 14 -7.91 -5.31 12.93
N VAL A 15 -7.92 -4.07 12.47
CA VAL A 15 -7.40 -3.65 11.15
C VAL A 15 -5.88 -3.71 11.05
N ASN A 16 -5.19 -3.87 12.19
CA ASN A 16 -3.75 -3.96 12.29
C ASN A 16 -3.27 -5.37 12.68
N ALA A 17 -4.17 -6.35 12.74
CA ALA A 17 -3.79 -7.74 13.01
C ALA A 17 -2.70 -8.18 12.03
N CYS A 18 -1.57 -8.67 12.53
CA CYS A 18 -0.46 -9.09 11.69
C CYS A 18 -0.36 -10.62 11.66
N SER A 19 -0.11 -11.17 10.49
CA SER A 19 0.12 -12.60 10.24
C SER A 19 1.44 -12.82 9.51
N ASP A 20 1.82 -14.08 9.27
CA ASP A 20 2.97 -14.41 8.43
C ASP A 20 2.85 -13.90 6.98
N LEU A 21 1.65 -13.49 6.57
CA LEU A 21 1.38 -12.88 5.27
C LEU A 21 1.29 -11.35 5.32
N GLY A 22 1.46 -10.75 6.51
CA GLY A 22 1.33 -9.32 6.77
C GLY A 22 -0.02 -8.94 7.41
N THR A 23 -0.27 -7.64 7.43
CA THR A 23 -1.50 -7.00 7.93
C THR A 23 -2.62 -7.02 6.88
N PRO A 24 -3.90 -6.77 7.24
CA PRO A 24 -4.97 -6.57 6.28
C PRO A 24 -4.64 -5.57 5.16
N LEU A 25 -3.83 -4.55 5.48
CA LEU A 25 -3.39 -3.56 4.52
C LEU A 25 -2.37 -4.14 3.52
N ASP A 26 -1.44 -4.96 3.99
CA ASP A 26 -0.44 -5.63 3.13
C ASP A 26 -1.11 -6.66 2.20
N LEU A 27 -2.09 -7.39 2.72
CA LEU A 27 -2.91 -8.36 1.97
C LEU A 27 -3.75 -7.71 0.86
N SER A 28 -3.91 -6.38 0.87
CA SER A 28 -4.54 -5.67 -0.25
C SER A 28 -3.64 -5.57 -1.49
N PHE A 29 -2.36 -5.96 -1.38
CA PHE A 29 -1.34 -5.98 -2.45
C PHE A 29 -0.66 -7.36 -2.63
N PRO A 30 -1.40 -8.44 -2.97
CA PRO A 30 -0.79 -9.74 -3.28
C PRO A 30 0.26 -9.65 -4.40
N ASN A 31 1.39 -10.33 -4.19
CA ASN A 31 2.62 -10.18 -4.98
C ASN A 31 2.52 -10.56 -6.47
N ASP A 32 1.47 -11.25 -6.91
CA ASP A 32 1.39 -11.81 -8.28
C ASP A 32 0.11 -11.46 -9.04
N GLU A 33 -0.82 -10.70 -8.44
CA GLU A 33 -2.08 -10.39 -9.10
C GLU A 33 -2.04 -8.99 -9.73
N PRO A 34 -2.19 -8.87 -11.07
CA PRO A 34 -2.31 -7.58 -11.72
C PRO A 34 -3.48 -6.81 -11.10
N VAL A 35 -3.37 -5.48 -11.12
CA VAL A 35 -4.41 -4.59 -10.56
C VAL A 35 -5.59 -4.53 -11.53
N THR A 36 -6.32 -5.64 -11.64
CA THR A 36 -7.48 -5.79 -12.54
C THR A 36 -8.68 -4.97 -12.05
N PHE A 37 -8.74 -4.69 -10.75
CA PHE A 37 -9.80 -3.90 -10.13
C PHE A 37 -9.21 -2.82 -9.20
N VAL A 38 -8.67 -1.76 -9.80
CA VAL A 38 -8.09 -0.60 -9.08
C VAL A 38 -9.11 0.00 -8.12
N GLU A 39 -10.38 0.15 -8.53
CA GLU A 39 -11.43 0.74 -7.69
C GLU A 39 -11.73 -0.10 -6.45
N HIS A 40 -11.78 -1.42 -6.59
CA HIS A 40 -12.01 -2.32 -5.45
C HIS A 40 -10.85 -2.22 -4.46
N ARG A 41 -9.61 -2.17 -4.98
CA ARG A 41 -8.41 -2.06 -4.16
C ARG A 41 -8.33 -0.70 -3.47
N ALA A 42 -8.67 0.38 -4.18
CA ALA A 42 -8.75 1.73 -3.62
C ALA A 42 -9.80 1.81 -2.50
N THR A 43 -10.94 1.13 -2.67
CA THR A 43 -11.99 1.06 -1.65
C THR A 43 -11.54 0.29 -0.43
N ILE A 44 -10.88 -0.87 -0.61
CA ILE A 44 -10.31 -1.66 0.50
C ILE A 44 -9.28 -0.83 1.26
N VAL A 45 -8.32 -0.23 0.56
CA VAL A 45 -7.26 0.60 1.16
C VAL A 45 -7.86 1.77 1.92
N SER A 46 -8.77 2.53 1.31
CA SER A 46 -9.43 3.66 1.98
C SER A 46 -10.18 3.20 3.23
N THR A 47 -10.94 2.11 3.15
CA THR A 47 -11.70 1.56 4.28
C THR A 47 -10.79 1.17 5.45
N LEU A 48 -9.65 0.53 5.15
CA LEU A 48 -8.69 0.13 6.18
C LEU A 48 -8.00 1.35 6.80
N LEU A 49 -7.62 2.34 5.98
CA LEU A 49 -6.98 3.57 6.46
C LEU A 49 -7.92 4.44 7.31
N ASP A 50 -9.18 4.59 6.89
CA ASP A 50 -10.22 5.29 7.66
C ASP A 50 -10.51 4.58 9.00
N ALA A 51 -10.32 3.27 9.05
CA ALA A 51 -10.44 2.48 10.27
C ALA A 51 -9.19 2.50 11.17
N GLY A 52 -8.15 3.27 10.81
CA GLY A 52 -6.94 3.42 11.61
C GLY A 52 -5.87 2.35 11.34
N ALA A 53 -5.85 1.76 10.14
CA ALA A 53 -4.72 0.93 9.72
C ALA A 53 -3.41 1.75 9.74
N LYS A 54 -2.33 1.12 10.22
CA LYS A 54 -1.01 1.74 10.33
C LYS A 54 -0.41 1.98 8.95
N VAL A 55 -0.64 3.18 8.42
CA VAL A 55 -0.25 3.54 7.05
C VAL A 55 1.26 3.47 6.78
N ASN A 56 2.09 3.70 7.80
CA ASN A 56 3.55 3.65 7.71
C ASN A 56 4.12 2.33 8.23
N ALA A 57 3.28 1.32 8.49
CA ALA A 57 3.77 -0.03 8.73
C ALA A 57 4.50 -0.51 7.49
N ILE A 58 5.56 -1.28 7.72
CA ILE A 58 6.25 -2.01 6.68
C ILE A 58 5.71 -3.43 6.66
N ASP A 59 5.51 -3.96 5.45
CA ASP A 59 5.13 -5.35 5.26
C ASP A 59 6.34 -6.29 5.44
N ASN A 60 6.14 -7.58 5.16
CA ASN A 60 7.19 -8.60 5.29
C ASN A 60 8.31 -8.47 4.26
N SER A 61 8.14 -7.65 3.22
CA SER A 61 9.18 -7.23 2.28
C SER A 61 9.81 -5.89 2.67
N GLY A 62 9.49 -5.37 3.86
CA GLY A 62 9.95 -4.09 4.37
C GLY A 62 9.40 -2.88 3.62
N LYS A 63 8.31 -3.02 2.87
CA LYS A 63 7.72 -1.95 2.07
C LYS A 63 6.54 -1.33 2.80
N THR A 64 6.44 0.00 2.77
CA THR A 64 5.19 0.67 3.17
C THR A 64 4.16 0.58 2.05
N ILE A 65 2.91 0.95 2.36
CA ILE A 65 1.85 1.01 1.36
C ILE A 65 2.21 1.87 0.15
N LEU A 66 2.90 3.01 0.35
CA LEU A 66 3.32 3.87 -0.76
C LEU A 66 4.29 3.18 -1.71
N HIS A 67 5.21 2.38 -1.19
CA HIS A 67 6.10 1.59 -2.04
C HIS A 67 5.31 0.59 -2.88
N ARG A 68 4.34 -0.10 -2.28
CA ARG A 68 3.51 -1.10 -2.99
C ARG A 68 2.65 -0.49 -4.11
N VAL A 69 1.98 0.63 -3.86
CA VAL A 69 1.14 1.27 -4.88
C VAL A 69 1.96 1.85 -6.04
N VAL A 70 3.18 2.33 -5.75
CA VAL A 70 4.14 2.78 -6.78
C VAL A 70 4.62 1.61 -7.62
N GLU A 71 4.99 0.49 -6.99
CA GLU A 71 5.42 -0.72 -7.71
C GLU A 71 4.33 -1.31 -8.61
N GLN A 72 3.06 -1.12 -8.25
CA GLN A 72 1.93 -1.50 -9.08
C GLN A 72 1.63 -0.53 -10.25
N ASN A 73 2.40 0.56 -10.37
CA ASN A 73 2.23 1.60 -11.38
C ASN A 73 0.77 2.09 -11.48
N CYS A 74 0.14 2.37 -10.34
CA CYS A 74 -1.27 2.77 -10.27
C CYS A 74 -1.43 4.16 -9.64
N PRO A 75 -1.40 5.24 -10.46
CA PRO A 75 -1.55 6.63 -10.00
C PRO A 75 -2.77 6.87 -9.10
N GLY A 76 -3.91 6.24 -9.42
CA GLY A 76 -5.14 6.34 -8.61
C GLY A 76 -4.99 5.77 -7.20
N LEU A 77 -4.22 4.69 -7.02
CA LEU A 77 -3.92 4.13 -5.69
C LEU A 77 -2.88 4.97 -4.96
N VAL A 78 -1.91 5.53 -5.67
CA VAL A 78 -0.93 6.48 -5.12
C VAL A 78 -1.65 7.68 -4.53
N ALA A 79 -2.60 8.28 -5.26
CA ALA A 79 -3.38 9.41 -4.79
C ALA A 79 -4.22 9.10 -3.52
N VAL A 80 -4.75 7.88 -3.39
CA VAL A 80 -5.46 7.44 -2.19
C VAL A 80 -4.49 7.29 -1.02
N ALA A 81 -3.36 6.60 -1.23
CA ALA A 81 -2.37 6.38 -0.18
C ALA A 81 -1.74 7.69 0.32
N LEU A 82 -1.48 8.65 -0.57
CA LEU A 82 -0.89 9.96 -0.24
C LEU A 82 -1.72 10.80 0.73
N LYS A 83 -3.03 10.56 0.83
CA LYS A 83 -3.87 11.25 1.83
C LYS A 83 -3.50 10.90 3.27
N TYR A 84 -2.85 9.76 3.48
CA TYR A 84 -2.59 9.22 4.82
C TYR A 84 -1.09 8.94 5.05
N ALA A 85 -0.36 8.56 4.00
CA ALA A 85 0.98 7.98 4.11
C ALA A 85 2.12 9.01 4.07
N ASN A 86 3.25 8.68 4.72
CA ASN A 86 4.46 9.50 4.63
C ASN A 86 5.16 9.30 3.27
N ILE A 87 5.15 10.35 2.46
CA ILE A 87 5.75 10.40 1.12
C ILE A 87 7.25 10.06 1.09
N ASN A 88 7.96 10.36 2.18
CA ASN A 88 9.41 10.13 2.33
C ASN A 88 9.71 8.89 3.16
N ALA A 89 8.75 7.98 3.35
CA ALA A 89 9.00 6.73 4.03
C ALA A 89 10.12 5.94 3.33
N LEU A 90 10.98 5.30 4.12
CA LEU A 90 12.05 4.45 3.60
C LEU A 90 11.58 2.99 3.60
N SER A 91 11.76 2.30 2.48
CA SER A 91 11.63 0.85 2.43
C SER A 91 12.82 0.18 3.11
N PHE A 92 12.59 -1.00 3.68
CA PHE A 92 13.62 -1.94 4.11
C PHE A 92 13.63 -3.12 3.14
N ASP A 93 14.20 -2.93 1.95
CA ASP A 93 14.30 -4.04 1.01
C ASP A 93 15.38 -5.03 1.47
N VAL A 94 15.01 -6.31 1.57
CA VAL A 94 15.94 -7.41 1.80
C VAL A 94 15.78 -8.33 0.59
N PRO A 95 16.81 -8.55 -0.25
CA PRO A 95 18.26 -8.39 -0.01
C PRO A 95 18.90 -7.14 -0.63
N GLN A 96 18.14 -6.27 -1.31
CA GLN A 96 18.70 -5.05 -1.89
C GLN A 96 19.01 -4.04 -0.78
N LYS A 97 20.27 -3.92 -0.40
CA LYS A 97 20.77 -3.09 0.72
C LYS A 97 20.57 -1.56 0.55
N CYS A 98 19.68 -1.11 -0.32
CA CYS A 98 19.34 0.30 -0.44
C CYS A 98 17.93 0.54 0.09
N LEU A 99 17.86 1.35 1.15
CA LEU A 99 16.60 1.97 1.56
C LEU A 99 16.16 2.88 0.42
N GLN A 100 14.95 2.68 -0.10
CA GLN A 100 14.41 3.52 -1.16
C GLN A 100 13.23 4.33 -0.65
N THR A 101 13.02 5.52 -1.22
CA THR A 101 11.76 6.25 -1.09
C THR A 101 10.80 5.85 -2.23
N PRO A 102 9.49 6.07 -2.08
CA PRO A 102 8.52 5.86 -3.16
C PRO A 102 8.92 6.61 -4.45
N LEU A 103 9.42 7.85 -4.33
CA LEU A 103 9.88 8.64 -5.47
C LEU A 103 11.09 8.00 -6.17
N GLN A 104 12.05 7.45 -5.42
CA GLN A 104 13.21 6.77 -6.01
C GLN A 104 12.80 5.54 -6.81
N ILE A 105 11.80 4.77 -6.34
CA ILE A 105 11.25 3.65 -7.11
C ILE A 105 10.58 4.14 -8.39
N ALA A 106 9.74 5.18 -8.30
CA ALA A 106 9.05 5.75 -9.47
C ALA A 106 10.04 6.22 -10.55
N VAL A 107 11.07 6.98 -10.16
CA VAL A 107 12.12 7.46 -11.07
C VAL A 107 12.93 6.30 -11.65
N GLN A 108 13.34 5.32 -10.83
CA GLN A 108 14.10 4.16 -11.30
C GLN A 108 13.33 3.33 -12.33
N ARG A 109 12.00 3.25 -12.19
CA ARG A 109 11.12 2.49 -13.08
C ARG A 109 10.62 3.32 -14.29
N GLY A 110 10.85 4.63 -14.29
CA GLY A 110 10.36 5.54 -15.33
C GLY A 110 8.87 5.84 -15.24
N TYR A 111 8.27 5.80 -14.05
CA TYR A 111 6.87 6.12 -13.83
C TYR A 111 6.69 7.64 -13.70
N GLU A 112 6.70 8.34 -14.84
CA GLU A 112 6.63 9.80 -14.92
C GLU A 112 5.40 10.36 -14.19
N GLU A 113 4.19 9.85 -14.49
CA GLU A 113 2.95 10.30 -13.85
C GLU A 113 2.96 10.12 -12.33
N ILE A 114 3.54 9.02 -11.83
CA ILE A 114 3.67 8.76 -10.40
C ILE A 114 4.74 9.66 -9.78
N SER A 115 5.80 9.98 -10.52
CA SER A 115 6.85 10.89 -10.07
C SER A 115 6.32 12.32 -9.94
N ASP A 116 5.39 12.73 -10.78
CA ASP A 116 4.72 14.04 -10.68
C ASP A 116 3.71 14.10 -9.52
N LEU A 117 3.19 12.94 -9.09
CA LEU A 117 2.27 12.84 -7.94
C LEU A 117 2.99 12.83 -6.58
N LEU A 118 4.28 12.46 -6.55
CA LEU A 118 5.10 12.31 -5.34
C LEU A 118 6.00 13.54 -5.10
#